data_AF-A0A2M7Q467-F1
#
_entry.id   AF-A0A2M7Q467-F1
#
_cell.length_a   1.000
_cell.length_b   1.000
_cell.length_c   1.000
_cell.angle_alpha   90.00
_cell.angle_beta   90.00
_cell.angle_gamma   90.00
#
_symmetry.space_group_name_H-M   'P 1'
#
loop_
_entity.id
_entity.type
_entity.pdbx_description
1 polymer ?
#
loop_
_entity_poly.entity_id
_entity_poly.type
_entity_poly.pdbx_seq_one_letter_code
_entity_poly.pdbx_strand_id
1 'polypeptide(L)'
;MAVGSVPPLGVAGSFAVLGATTVTNTGASVITGDVGNSPGAAITGFPPGSVSGTIHAATATAATAQTDATTAYNALVAQACDFGPLGVTDLAAQTLTPAVYCYSSSLANTGLLTLDAGGNPNAVWVFKIGSTLITGAGASVVLINGAQYSNVFWQVGSSATLGTTTSFAGNILAFTSITLTTGANVSGRVQALNGAVTLDTNAVTLSPILTIAKSVAAFSDPVNATINPKAIPESEMLYTMTATNSGYGVADNNTTVITDQIPANMSLCVSTLCSNPPVTFSCSAIPVCGLTYTYGTAVTYSSTAGGVAPFTYLPIPDVAGYDANVTGVRINPNGVFNGASAGGNPSFSLLLKMKIK
;
A
#
# COMPACT_ATOMS: atom_id res chain seq x y z
N MET A 1 8.61 -26.70 0.44
CA MET A 1 8.75 -25.51 -0.42
C MET A 1 9.08 -24.38 0.52
N ALA A 2 10.17 -23.65 0.23
CA ALA A 2 10.36 -22.37 0.87
C ALA A 2 9.16 -21.49 0.48
N VAL A 3 8.63 -20.71 1.40
CA VAL A 3 7.68 -19.67 1.04
C VAL A 3 8.51 -18.40 1.03
N GLY A 4 8.47 -17.66 -0.07
CA GLY A 4 9.14 -16.37 -0.16
C GLY A 4 8.75 -15.49 1.03
N SER A 5 9.72 -14.81 1.62
CA SER A 5 9.46 -13.90 2.74
C SER A 5 9.76 -12.47 2.34
N VAL A 6 9.02 -11.53 2.92
CA VAL A 6 9.27 -10.10 2.74
C VAL A 6 10.57 -9.74 3.47
N PRO A 7 11.61 -9.23 2.78
CA PRO A 7 12.83 -8.78 3.45
C PRO A 7 12.56 -7.50 4.26
N PRO A 8 13.30 -7.26 5.37
CA PRO A 8 13.20 -6.00 6.09
C PRO A 8 13.77 -4.86 5.24
N LEU A 9 12.90 -3.94 4.79
CA LEU A 9 13.29 -2.80 3.97
C LEU A 9 13.79 -1.59 4.80
N GLY A 10 13.49 -1.56 6.10
CA GLY A 10 13.90 -0.45 6.98
C GLY A 10 13.52 0.93 6.41
N VAL A 11 14.48 1.85 6.43
CA VAL A 11 14.38 3.20 5.85
C VAL A 11 14.32 3.14 4.32
N ALA A 12 14.96 2.17 3.66
CA ALA A 12 14.88 2.00 2.21
C ALA A 12 13.44 1.81 1.72
N GLY A 13 12.54 1.37 2.59
CA GLY A 13 11.13 1.20 2.27
C GLY A 13 10.43 2.49 1.79
N SER A 14 10.81 3.68 2.27
CA SER A 14 10.19 4.95 1.83
C SER A 14 10.75 5.48 0.50
N PHE A 15 11.85 4.91 0.01
CA PHE A 15 12.50 5.34 -1.23
C PHE A 15 11.92 4.60 -2.43
N ALA A 16 11.20 5.34 -3.27
CA ALA A 16 10.81 4.86 -4.60
C ALA A 16 12.03 4.67 -5.50
N VAL A 17 12.99 5.61 -5.41
CA VAL A 17 14.24 5.59 -6.18
C VAL A 17 15.42 5.75 -5.23
N LEU A 18 16.39 4.85 -5.30
CA LEU A 18 17.63 4.93 -4.52
C LEU A 18 18.83 4.57 -5.38
N GLY A 19 19.78 5.49 -5.53
CA GLY A 19 21.06 5.27 -6.22
C GLY A 19 22.26 5.34 -5.27
N ALA A 20 23.40 4.78 -5.69
CA ALA A 20 24.64 4.83 -4.93
C ALA A 20 25.61 5.90 -5.43
N THR A 21 25.77 5.97 -6.75
CA THR A 21 26.69 6.89 -7.41
C THR A 21 25.96 8.15 -7.86
N THR A 22 24.91 8.00 -8.66
CA THR A 22 24.07 9.09 -9.16
C THR A 22 22.61 8.65 -9.34
N VAL A 23 21.70 9.62 -9.29
CA VAL A 23 20.34 9.47 -9.83
C VAL A 23 20.16 10.53 -10.91
N THR A 24 19.80 10.10 -12.12
CA THR A 24 19.64 11.00 -13.27
C THR A 24 18.28 10.82 -13.90
N ASN A 25 17.62 11.93 -14.25
CA ASN A 25 16.35 11.93 -14.94
C ASN A 25 16.40 12.75 -16.23
N THR A 26 15.77 12.23 -17.27
CA THR A 26 15.43 12.94 -18.51
C THR A 26 13.91 12.97 -18.64
N GLY A 27 13.35 14.09 -19.13
CA GLY A 27 11.91 14.20 -19.37
C GLY A 27 11.05 14.24 -18.10
N ALA A 28 9.74 14.21 -18.30
CA ALA A 28 8.74 14.46 -17.27
C ALA A 28 8.41 13.21 -16.45
N SER A 29 9.39 12.68 -15.71
CA SER A 29 9.15 11.58 -14.77
C SER A 29 8.35 12.02 -13.55
N VAL A 30 7.55 11.12 -12.99
CA VAL A 30 6.75 11.35 -11.77
C VAL A 30 7.11 10.29 -10.73
N ILE A 31 7.70 10.70 -9.62
CA ILE A 31 8.10 9.79 -8.55
C ILE A 31 7.19 9.98 -7.34
N THR A 32 6.50 8.93 -6.92
CA THR A 32 5.66 8.92 -5.71
C THR A 32 6.37 8.11 -4.61
N GLY A 33 7.13 8.83 -3.80
CA GLY A 33 8.01 8.31 -2.75
C GLY A 33 9.32 9.12 -2.71
N ASP A 34 10.20 8.80 -1.77
CA ASP A 34 11.47 9.51 -1.63
C ASP A 34 12.45 9.14 -2.76
N VAL A 35 13.33 10.09 -3.10
CA VAL A 35 14.45 9.89 -4.05
C VAL A 35 15.76 10.10 -3.31
N GLY A 36 16.65 9.11 -3.34
CA GLY A 36 17.90 9.14 -2.60
C GLY A 36 19.12 8.85 -3.44
N ASN A 37 20.24 9.47 -3.09
CA ASN A 37 21.55 9.08 -3.57
C ASN A 37 22.55 9.12 -2.40
N SER A 38 23.29 8.03 -2.18
CA SER A 38 24.35 7.93 -1.17
C SER A 38 25.26 6.73 -1.45
N PRO A 39 26.59 6.82 -1.31
CA PRO A 39 27.36 7.96 -0.80
C PRO A 39 27.51 9.10 -1.82
N GLY A 40 27.12 8.90 -3.08
CA GLY A 40 27.04 9.98 -4.05
C GLY A 40 26.03 11.06 -3.65
N ALA A 41 26.21 12.27 -4.19
CA ALA A 41 25.31 13.40 -3.91
C ALA A 41 24.51 13.87 -5.14
N ALA A 42 24.87 13.42 -6.35
CA ALA A 42 24.26 13.94 -7.57
C ALA A 42 22.87 13.32 -7.82
N ILE A 43 21.84 14.16 -7.75
CA ILE A 43 20.48 13.87 -8.19
C ILE A 43 20.10 14.98 -9.18
N THR A 44 19.89 14.64 -10.45
CA THR A 44 19.69 15.63 -11.53
C THR A 44 18.45 15.32 -12.38
N GLY A 45 17.91 16.35 -13.03
CA GLY A 45 16.74 16.22 -13.90
C GLY A 45 15.38 16.40 -13.20
N PHE A 46 15.37 16.91 -11.98
CA PHE A 46 14.16 17.28 -11.22
C PHE A 46 14.24 18.78 -10.89
N PRO A 47 13.69 19.70 -11.73
CA PRO A 47 12.83 19.51 -12.91
C PRO A 47 13.55 19.09 -14.21
N PRO A 48 12.84 18.61 -15.27
CA PRO A 48 11.36 18.57 -15.41
C PRO A 48 10.68 17.39 -14.73
N GLY A 49 11.43 16.41 -14.21
CA GLY A 49 10.85 15.39 -13.35
C GLY A 49 10.27 15.99 -12.07
N SER A 50 9.26 15.33 -11.48
CA SER A 50 8.65 15.71 -10.22
C SER A 50 8.75 14.58 -9.18
N VAL A 51 8.82 14.96 -7.91
CA VAL A 51 8.90 14.04 -6.77
C VAL A 51 7.82 14.44 -5.76
N SER A 52 6.90 13.52 -5.48
CA SER A 52 5.85 13.62 -4.45
C SER A 52 6.32 12.99 -3.13
N GLY A 53 7.54 13.33 -2.73
CA GLY A 53 8.27 12.85 -1.56
C GLY A 53 9.48 13.77 -1.31
N THR A 54 10.48 13.30 -0.56
CA THR A 54 11.69 14.10 -0.26
C THR A 54 12.87 13.65 -1.11
N ILE A 55 13.64 14.63 -1.61
CA ILE A 55 14.93 14.36 -2.27
C ILE A 55 16.05 14.37 -1.21
N HIS A 56 16.78 13.27 -1.12
CA HIS A 56 17.86 13.04 -0.17
C HIS A 56 19.21 12.85 -0.88
N ALA A 57 19.91 13.94 -1.16
CA ALA A 57 21.25 13.92 -1.73
C ALA A 57 22.34 13.82 -0.64
N ALA A 58 23.02 12.68 -0.54
CA ALA A 58 24.09 12.40 0.44
C ALA A 58 23.71 12.70 1.91
N THR A 59 22.44 12.56 2.26
CA THR A 59 21.95 12.75 3.65
C THR A 59 22.16 11.50 4.50
N ALA A 60 22.11 11.64 5.82
CA ALA A 60 22.13 10.50 6.75
C ALA A 60 20.97 9.52 6.50
N THR A 61 19.78 10.03 6.14
CA THR A 61 18.62 9.20 5.78
C THR A 61 18.91 8.36 4.54
N ALA A 62 19.49 8.94 3.48
CA ALA A 62 19.87 8.19 2.28
C ALA A 62 21.00 7.17 2.54
N ALA A 63 21.96 7.50 3.42
CA ALA A 63 23.01 6.56 3.83
C ALA A 63 22.44 5.36 4.60
N THR A 64 21.48 5.61 5.49
CA THR A 64 20.75 4.55 6.22
C THR A 64 19.92 3.71 5.25
N ALA A 65 19.21 4.35 4.32
CA ALA A 65 18.45 3.67 3.28
C ALA A 65 19.33 2.73 2.43
N GLN A 66 20.56 3.12 2.08
CA GLN A 66 21.49 2.23 1.36
C GLN A 66 21.93 1.03 2.17
N THR A 67 22.17 1.22 3.47
CA THR A 67 22.52 0.14 4.39
C THR A 67 21.35 -0.86 4.53
N ASP A 68 20.13 -0.34 4.66
CA ASP A 68 18.92 -1.16 4.76
C ASP A 68 18.58 -1.86 3.44
N ALA A 69 18.76 -1.19 2.29
CA ALA A 69 18.60 -1.81 0.97
C ALA A 69 19.61 -2.96 0.75
N THR A 70 20.86 -2.77 1.20
CA THR A 70 21.88 -3.83 1.19
C THR A 70 21.49 -5.01 2.07
N THR A 71 20.94 -4.72 3.26
CA THR A 71 20.44 -5.75 4.18
C THR A 71 19.28 -6.53 3.56
N ALA A 72 18.32 -5.83 2.94
CA ALA A 72 17.20 -6.44 2.23
C ALA A 72 17.66 -7.31 1.06
N TYR A 73 18.62 -6.83 0.25
CA TYR A 73 19.21 -7.60 -0.84
C TYR A 73 19.86 -8.89 -0.33
N ASN A 74 20.68 -8.81 0.72
CA ASN A 74 21.33 -10.00 1.30
C ASN A 74 20.30 -10.98 1.89
N ALA A 75 19.22 -10.48 2.50
CA ALA A 75 18.12 -11.32 2.98
C ALA A 75 17.43 -12.06 1.82
N LEU A 76 17.20 -11.40 0.68
CA LEU A 76 16.66 -12.04 -0.53
C LEU A 76 17.61 -13.10 -1.10
N VAL A 77 18.91 -12.79 -1.19
CA VAL A 77 19.93 -13.76 -1.64
C VAL A 77 19.95 -15.02 -0.77
N ALA A 78 19.78 -14.85 0.55
CA ALA A 78 19.80 -15.94 1.53
C ALA A 78 18.56 -16.85 1.48
N GLN A 79 17.46 -16.46 0.83
CA GLN A 79 16.27 -17.31 0.73
C GLN A 79 16.55 -18.57 -0.08
N ALA A 80 16.06 -19.72 0.38
CA ALA A 80 16.16 -20.98 -0.35
C ALA A 80 15.32 -20.93 -1.64
N CYS A 81 15.83 -21.54 -2.71
CA CYS A 81 15.14 -21.61 -4.00
C CYS A 81 14.05 -22.67 -3.98
N ASP A 82 12.88 -22.36 -4.55
CA ASP A 82 11.84 -23.34 -4.86
C ASP A 82 11.97 -23.88 -6.29
N PHE A 83 12.36 -23.00 -7.22
CA PHE A 83 12.51 -23.31 -8.65
C PHE A 83 13.82 -22.73 -9.20
N GLY A 84 14.46 -23.40 -10.16
CA GLY A 84 15.77 -23.02 -10.73
C GLY A 84 16.86 -24.11 -10.58
N PRO A 85 18.11 -23.89 -11.03
CA PRO A 85 18.67 -22.67 -11.64
C PRO A 85 18.61 -22.61 -13.18
N LEU A 86 18.15 -23.66 -13.86
CA LEU A 86 18.07 -23.76 -15.34
C LEU A 86 16.68 -23.39 -15.91
N GLY A 87 15.91 -22.58 -15.18
CA GLY A 87 14.53 -22.25 -15.51
C GLY A 87 14.35 -21.44 -16.79
N VAL A 88 13.10 -21.08 -17.09
CA VAL A 88 12.73 -20.26 -18.25
C VAL A 88 13.53 -18.95 -18.25
N THR A 89 14.29 -18.69 -19.30
CA THR A 89 15.13 -17.49 -19.40
C THR A 89 14.37 -16.24 -19.84
N ASP A 90 13.10 -16.39 -20.22
CA ASP A 90 12.17 -15.33 -20.57
C ASP A 90 10.79 -15.59 -19.96
N LEU A 91 10.31 -14.67 -19.13
CA LEU A 91 9.05 -14.81 -18.40
C LEU A 91 7.79 -14.52 -19.23
N ALA A 92 7.92 -14.23 -20.52
CA ALA A 92 6.78 -14.00 -21.39
C ALA A 92 5.78 -15.18 -21.38
N ALA A 93 4.49 -14.84 -21.29
CA ALA A 93 3.34 -15.74 -21.23
C ALA A 93 3.33 -16.72 -20.04
N GLN A 94 4.15 -16.47 -19.01
CA GLN A 94 4.11 -17.27 -17.78
C GLN A 94 3.03 -16.76 -16.82
N THR A 95 2.41 -17.70 -16.11
CA THR A 95 1.62 -17.43 -14.90
C THR A 95 2.30 -18.11 -13.72
N LEU A 96 2.78 -17.33 -12.76
CA LEU A 96 3.58 -17.80 -11.65
C LEU A 96 2.82 -17.67 -10.32
N THR A 97 2.76 -18.77 -9.58
CA THR A 97 2.28 -18.80 -8.20
C THR A 97 3.35 -18.27 -7.23
N PRO A 98 3.02 -17.98 -5.97
CA PRO A 98 3.98 -17.41 -5.01
C PRO A 98 5.11 -18.41 -4.70
N ALA A 99 6.37 -18.01 -4.91
CA ALA A 99 7.56 -18.84 -4.65
C ALA A 99 8.87 -18.02 -4.75
N VAL A 100 10.00 -18.67 -4.44
CA VAL A 100 11.36 -18.19 -4.72
C VAL A 100 11.88 -18.80 -6.03
N TYR A 101 11.96 -18.00 -7.08
CA TYR A 101 12.45 -18.35 -8.41
C TYR A 101 13.92 -17.95 -8.59
N CYS A 102 14.79 -18.91 -8.88
CA CYS A 102 16.23 -18.70 -9.00
C CYS A 102 16.74 -18.91 -10.43
N TYR A 103 17.55 -17.97 -10.90
CA TYR A 103 18.18 -18.00 -12.22
C TYR A 103 19.69 -17.74 -12.04
N SER A 104 20.54 -18.65 -12.52
CA SER A 104 22.00 -18.48 -12.39
C SER A 104 22.59 -17.49 -13.41
N SER A 105 21.80 -17.05 -14.38
CA SER A 105 22.22 -16.16 -15.47
C SER A 105 21.27 -14.97 -15.59
N SER A 106 21.25 -14.32 -16.76
CA SER A 106 20.34 -13.22 -17.06
C SER A 106 18.89 -13.72 -17.20
N LEU A 107 17.94 -12.88 -16.82
CA LEU A 107 16.52 -13.13 -16.97
C LEU A 107 15.89 -12.06 -17.85
N ALA A 108 15.06 -12.48 -18.81
CA ALA A 108 14.27 -11.60 -19.63
C ALA A 108 12.78 -11.62 -19.21
N ASN A 109 12.07 -10.52 -19.49
CA ASN A 109 10.62 -10.54 -19.66
C ASN A 109 10.28 -9.74 -20.92
N THR A 110 10.04 -10.43 -22.03
CA THR A 110 9.75 -9.78 -23.32
C THR A 110 8.26 -9.56 -23.59
N GLY A 111 7.38 -10.01 -22.68
CA GLY A 111 5.93 -9.97 -22.88
C GLY A 111 5.14 -9.81 -21.59
N LEU A 112 3.97 -10.45 -21.53
CA LEU A 112 3.12 -10.45 -20.34
C LEU A 112 3.57 -11.55 -19.38
N LEU A 113 3.91 -11.18 -18.15
CA LEU A 113 4.06 -12.07 -17.01
C LEU A 113 2.86 -11.87 -16.07
N THR A 114 2.23 -12.96 -15.64
CA THR A 114 1.14 -12.92 -14.65
C THR A 114 1.61 -13.51 -13.31
N LEU A 115 1.36 -12.79 -12.21
CA LEU A 115 1.60 -13.26 -10.85
C LEU A 115 0.26 -13.49 -10.16
N ASP A 116 -0.02 -14.75 -9.81
CA ASP A 116 -1.33 -15.18 -9.29
C ASP A 116 -1.24 -15.54 -7.80
N ALA A 117 -1.83 -14.71 -6.95
CA ALA A 117 -1.88 -14.92 -5.50
C ALA A 117 -2.83 -16.06 -5.08
N GLY A 118 -3.69 -16.56 -5.96
CA GLY A 118 -4.67 -17.60 -5.63
C GLY A 118 -5.62 -17.21 -4.50
N GLY A 119 -5.91 -15.91 -4.34
CA GLY A 119 -6.76 -15.37 -3.27
C GLY A 119 -6.01 -15.07 -1.96
N ASN A 120 -4.70 -15.30 -1.88
CA ASN A 120 -3.90 -14.97 -0.70
C ASN A 120 -3.23 -13.59 -0.83
N PRO A 121 -3.73 -12.53 -0.17
CA PRO A 121 -3.12 -11.20 -0.25
C PRO A 121 -1.72 -11.12 0.35
N ASN A 122 -1.32 -12.09 1.17
CA ASN A 122 0.02 -12.17 1.76
C ASN A 122 1.00 -13.00 0.90
N ALA A 123 0.60 -13.38 -0.32
CA ALA A 123 1.46 -14.07 -1.27
C ALA A 123 2.72 -13.25 -1.60
N VAL A 124 3.87 -13.92 -1.68
CA VAL A 124 5.18 -13.31 -1.96
C VAL A 124 5.87 -14.01 -3.13
N TRP A 125 6.47 -13.21 -4.01
CA TRP A 125 7.33 -13.66 -5.10
C TRP A 125 8.72 -13.10 -4.91
N VAL A 126 9.73 -13.96 -5.03
CA VAL A 126 11.13 -13.54 -5.04
C VAL A 126 11.79 -14.09 -6.30
N PHE A 127 12.30 -13.20 -7.15
CA PHE A 127 13.11 -13.52 -8.31
C PHE A 127 14.57 -13.23 -7.98
N LYS A 128 15.39 -14.29 -7.85
CA LYS A 128 16.83 -14.22 -7.62
C LYS A 128 17.55 -14.41 -8.95
N ILE A 129 18.17 -13.35 -9.46
CA ILE A 129 18.76 -13.31 -10.79
C ILE A 129 20.27 -13.15 -10.63
N GLY A 130 21.04 -14.13 -11.11
CA GLY A 130 22.50 -14.14 -10.96
C GLY A 130 23.22 -13.06 -11.74
N SER A 131 22.61 -12.56 -12.82
CA SER A 131 23.15 -11.48 -13.66
C SER A 131 22.10 -10.40 -13.93
N THR A 132 21.84 -10.06 -15.19
CA THR A 132 21.01 -8.92 -15.58
C THR A 132 19.53 -9.28 -15.67
N LEU A 133 18.67 -8.32 -15.30
CA LEU A 133 17.24 -8.34 -15.64
C LEU A 133 16.99 -7.41 -16.83
N ILE A 134 16.34 -7.90 -17.88
CA ILE A 134 16.00 -7.08 -19.05
C ILE A 134 14.53 -7.26 -19.39
N THR A 135 13.79 -6.17 -19.62
CA THR A 135 12.45 -6.25 -20.22
C THR A 135 12.44 -5.80 -21.67
N GLY A 136 11.60 -6.47 -22.48
CA GLY A 136 11.29 -6.01 -23.82
C GLY A 136 10.47 -4.72 -23.80
N ALA A 137 10.42 -4.01 -24.92
CA ALA A 137 9.53 -2.86 -25.06
C ALA A 137 8.06 -3.30 -24.90
N GLY A 138 7.29 -2.58 -24.10
CA GLY A 138 5.87 -2.87 -23.84
C GLY A 138 5.62 -4.13 -23.01
N ALA A 139 6.66 -4.74 -22.41
CA ALA A 139 6.50 -5.85 -21.50
C ALA A 139 5.68 -5.45 -20.26
N SER A 140 5.02 -6.42 -19.64
CA SER A 140 4.19 -6.17 -18.46
C SER A 140 4.31 -7.25 -17.41
N VAL A 141 4.13 -6.86 -16.15
CA VAL A 141 3.96 -7.76 -15.01
C VAL A 141 2.62 -7.46 -14.36
N VAL A 142 1.66 -8.37 -14.49
CA VAL A 142 0.28 -8.20 -14.01
C VAL A 142 0.06 -9.04 -12.76
N LEU A 143 -0.57 -8.44 -11.76
CA LEU A 143 -0.89 -9.06 -10.48
C LEU A 143 -2.40 -9.38 -10.45
N ILE A 144 -2.75 -10.62 -10.12
CA ILE A 144 -4.15 -11.06 -10.05
C ILE A 144 -4.47 -11.74 -8.71
N ASN A 145 -5.77 -11.89 -8.45
CA ASN A 145 -6.31 -12.66 -7.32
C ASN A 145 -5.74 -12.27 -5.95
N GLY A 146 -5.56 -10.98 -5.70
CA GLY A 146 -5.10 -10.44 -4.43
C GLY A 146 -3.59 -10.21 -4.33
N ALA A 147 -2.82 -10.46 -5.39
CA ALA A 147 -1.38 -10.18 -5.39
C ALA A 147 -1.10 -8.68 -5.18
N GLN A 148 -0.08 -8.37 -4.36
CA GLN A 148 0.28 -7.00 -4.01
C GLN A 148 1.67 -6.65 -4.54
N TYR A 149 1.84 -5.46 -5.13
CA TYR A 149 3.11 -4.95 -5.67
C TYR A 149 4.24 -4.97 -4.62
N SER A 150 3.90 -4.68 -3.37
CA SER A 150 4.83 -4.68 -2.24
C SER A 150 5.45 -6.04 -1.95
N ASN A 151 4.82 -7.14 -2.39
CA ASN A 151 5.24 -8.50 -2.08
C ASN A 151 5.98 -9.18 -3.25
N VAL A 152 6.32 -8.42 -4.29
CA VAL A 152 7.11 -8.90 -5.43
C VAL A 152 8.52 -8.31 -5.34
N PHE A 153 9.54 -9.16 -5.29
CA PHE A 153 10.94 -8.75 -5.14
C PHE A 153 11.80 -9.30 -6.28
N TRP A 154 12.63 -8.42 -6.84
CA TRP A 154 13.56 -8.72 -7.91
C TRP A 154 14.97 -8.43 -7.40
N GLN A 155 15.66 -9.46 -6.93
CA GLN A 155 17.07 -9.39 -6.58
C GLN A 155 17.89 -9.61 -7.85
N VAL A 156 18.66 -8.60 -8.26
CA VAL A 156 19.41 -8.60 -9.52
C VAL A 156 20.91 -8.55 -9.24
N GLY A 157 21.63 -9.59 -9.65
CA GLY A 157 23.06 -9.80 -9.36
C GLY A 157 23.99 -8.81 -10.07
N SER A 158 23.53 -8.18 -11.15
CA SER A 158 24.24 -7.07 -11.80
C SER A 158 23.33 -5.86 -11.99
N SER A 159 22.79 -5.64 -13.18
CA SER A 159 21.97 -4.47 -13.53
C SER A 159 20.59 -4.86 -14.02
N ALA A 160 19.62 -3.97 -13.85
CA ALA A 160 18.30 -4.07 -14.45
C ALA A 160 18.10 -3.00 -15.53
N THR A 161 17.58 -3.40 -16.70
CA THR A 161 17.19 -2.49 -17.78
C THR A 161 15.74 -2.74 -18.16
N LEU A 162 14.86 -1.77 -17.90
CA LEU A 162 13.48 -1.85 -18.34
C LEU A 162 13.32 -1.19 -19.71
N GLY A 163 12.88 -1.97 -20.69
CA GLY A 163 12.59 -1.52 -22.06
C GLY A 163 11.45 -0.51 -22.11
N THR A 164 11.37 0.25 -23.21
CA THR A 164 10.46 1.40 -23.31
C THR A 164 9.01 0.97 -23.05
N THR A 165 8.23 1.82 -22.38
CA THR A 165 6.81 1.58 -22.07
C THR A 165 6.51 0.30 -21.27
N THR A 166 7.51 -0.32 -20.63
CA THR A 166 7.28 -1.47 -19.74
C THR A 166 6.36 -1.08 -18.59
N SER A 167 5.38 -1.91 -18.25
CA SER A 167 4.59 -1.79 -17.01
C SER A 167 5.05 -2.83 -16.01
N PHE A 168 5.93 -2.43 -15.10
CA PHE A 168 6.63 -3.33 -14.20
C PHE A 168 6.03 -3.29 -12.78
N ALA A 169 5.96 -4.46 -12.14
CA ALA A 169 5.45 -4.62 -10.79
C ALA A 169 6.51 -5.19 -9.87
N GLY A 170 6.70 -4.55 -8.72
CA GLY A 170 7.56 -5.03 -7.64
C GLY A 170 8.78 -4.16 -7.34
N ASN A 171 9.61 -4.68 -6.45
CA ASN A 171 10.75 -3.99 -5.89
C ASN A 171 12.05 -4.52 -6.51
N ILE A 172 12.73 -3.69 -7.30
CA ILE A 172 14.01 -4.04 -7.90
C ILE A 172 15.12 -3.61 -6.95
N LEU A 173 15.92 -4.58 -6.49
CA LEU A 173 17.16 -4.38 -5.77
C LEU A 173 18.30 -4.91 -6.63
N ALA A 174 19.00 -4.01 -7.32
CA ALA A 174 20.10 -4.36 -8.22
C ALA A 174 21.45 -4.09 -7.57
N PHE A 175 22.37 -5.03 -7.73
CA PHE A 175 23.70 -4.92 -7.16
C PHE A 175 24.48 -3.74 -7.75
N THR A 176 24.34 -3.47 -9.04
CA THR A 176 25.06 -2.38 -9.73
C THR A 176 24.11 -1.25 -10.11
N SER A 177 23.58 -1.20 -11.33
CA SER A 177 22.76 -0.06 -11.80
C SER A 177 21.34 -0.46 -12.22
N ILE A 178 20.44 0.52 -12.29
CA ILE A 178 19.10 0.35 -12.84
C ILE A 178 18.85 1.43 -13.89
N THR A 179 18.36 1.03 -15.06
CA THR A 179 17.96 1.93 -16.14
C THR A 179 16.50 1.69 -16.50
N LEU A 180 15.70 2.74 -16.43
CA LEU A 180 14.33 2.78 -16.92
C LEU A 180 14.37 3.58 -18.21
N THR A 181 14.16 2.92 -19.34
CA THR A 181 14.10 3.61 -20.64
C THR A 181 12.74 4.32 -20.81
N THR A 182 12.62 5.13 -21.87
CA THR A 182 11.50 6.07 -22.07
C THR A 182 10.14 5.43 -21.78
N GLY A 183 9.40 6.01 -20.84
CA GLY A 183 8.01 5.62 -20.56
C GLY A 183 7.83 4.31 -19.78
N ALA A 184 8.91 3.63 -19.37
CA ALA A 184 8.79 2.48 -18.47
C ALA A 184 8.27 2.93 -17.10
N ASN A 185 7.30 2.21 -16.52
CA ASN A 185 6.69 2.56 -15.25
C ASN A 185 6.83 1.41 -14.26
N VAL A 186 7.04 1.73 -12.99
CA VAL A 186 7.23 0.75 -11.90
C VAL A 186 6.23 1.03 -10.77
N SER A 187 5.35 0.06 -10.50
CA SER A 187 4.59 0.00 -9.26
C SER A 187 5.42 -0.78 -8.23
N GLY A 188 6.18 -0.05 -7.41
CA GLY A 188 7.16 -0.59 -6.49
C GLY A 188 8.39 0.32 -6.35
N ARG A 189 9.58 -0.28 -6.37
CA ARG A 189 10.85 0.40 -6.05
C ARG A 189 11.94 0.12 -7.06
N VAL A 190 12.86 1.08 -7.23
CA VAL A 190 14.09 0.93 -8.01
C VAL A 190 15.30 1.33 -7.17
N GLN A 191 16.05 0.34 -6.68
CA GLN A 191 17.15 0.54 -5.74
C GLN A 191 18.44 -0.08 -6.27
N ALA A 192 19.44 0.76 -6.55
CA ALA A 192 20.75 0.39 -7.04
C ALA A 192 21.78 0.51 -5.91
N LEU A 193 22.39 -0.61 -5.52
CA LEU A 193 23.25 -0.69 -4.33
C LEU A 193 24.64 -0.08 -4.53
N ASN A 194 25.23 -0.23 -5.72
CA ASN A 194 26.60 0.22 -5.99
C ASN A 194 26.73 1.13 -7.22
N GLY A 195 25.64 1.37 -7.95
CA GLY A 195 25.65 2.10 -9.20
C GLY A 195 24.58 3.18 -9.27
N ALA A 196 24.23 3.55 -10.50
CA ALA A 196 23.33 4.66 -10.78
C ALA A 196 21.90 4.18 -10.99
N VAL A 197 20.95 5.09 -10.77
CA VAL A 197 19.60 4.98 -11.32
C VAL A 197 19.43 6.01 -12.44
N THR A 198 19.00 5.56 -13.62
CA THR A 198 18.75 6.40 -14.79
C THR A 198 17.28 6.29 -15.20
N LEU A 199 16.62 7.43 -15.34
CA LEU A 199 15.21 7.58 -15.68
C LEU A 199 15.04 8.40 -16.96
N ASP A 200 14.04 8.06 -17.76
CA ASP A 200 13.54 8.83 -18.88
C ASP A 200 12.00 8.77 -18.95
N THR A 201 11.33 9.86 -18.57
CA THR A 201 9.87 10.02 -18.68
C THR A 201 9.10 8.84 -18.04
N ASN A 202 9.45 8.49 -16.80
CA ASN A 202 8.95 7.31 -16.09
C ASN A 202 8.03 7.69 -14.92
N ALA A 203 7.13 6.78 -14.53
CA ALA A 203 6.44 6.81 -13.25
C ALA A 203 6.99 5.71 -12.32
N VAL A 204 7.42 6.07 -11.11
CA VAL A 204 7.79 5.11 -10.06
C VAL A 204 6.97 5.40 -8.82
N THR A 205 6.12 4.46 -8.44
CA THR A 205 5.08 4.69 -7.41
C THR A 205 5.13 3.61 -6.35
N LEU A 206 5.31 4.03 -5.10
CA LEU A 206 5.04 3.19 -3.93
C LEU A 206 3.52 3.05 -3.75
N SER A 207 3.03 1.83 -3.55
CA SER A 207 1.61 1.58 -3.30
C SER A 207 1.30 1.47 -1.79
N PRO A 208 0.11 1.95 -1.36
CA PRO A 208 -0.38 1.69 -0.01
C PRO A 208 -0.78 0.22 0.12
N ILE A 209 -0.78 -0.28 1.36
CA ILE A 209 -1.37 -1.58 1.70
C ILE A 209 -2.41 -1.30 2.77
N LEU A 210 -3.68 -1.26 2.36
CA LEU A 210 -4.77 -0.89 3.24
C LEU A 210 -5.42 -2.13 3.82
N THR A 211 -5.54 -2.18 5.14
CA THR A 211 -6.30 -3.19 5.86
C THR A 211 -7.33 -2.52 6.75
N ILE A 212 -8.47 -3.17 6.94
CA ILE A 212 -9.50 -2.71 7.86
C ILE A 212 -9.91 -3.84 8.80
N ALA A 213 -9.96 -3.54 10.08
CA ALA A 213 -10.50 -4.42 11.10
C ALA A 213 -11.75 -3.78 11.70
N LYS A 214 -12.82 -4.56 11.86
CA LYS A 214 -14.07 -4.14 12.50
C LYS A 214 -14.33 -5.02 13.71
N SER A 215 -14.61 -4.39 14.85
CA SER A 215 -15.02 -5.08 16.09
C SER A 215 -16.29 -4.45 16.64
N VAL A 216 -16.98 -5.21 17.50
CA VAL A 216 -18.23 -4.79 18.14
C VAL A 216 -18.21 -5.21 19.60
N ALA A 217 -18.67 -4.33 20.49
CA ALA A 217 -18.85 -4.61 21.91
C ALA A 217 -20.16 -4.01 22.42
N ALA A 218 -20.79 -4.65 23.40
CA ALA A 218 -21.93 -4.07 24.10
C ALA A 218 -21.43 -2.91 24.98
N PHE A 219 -22.03 -1.73 24.81
CA PHE A 219 -21.70 -0.51 25.55
C PHE A 219 -22.65 -0.32 26.74
N SER A 220 -23.95 -0.49 26.50
CA SER A 220 -24.97 -0.41 27.53
C SER A 220 -26.18 -1.29 27.19
N ASP A 221 -26.94 -1.73 28.20
CA ASP A 221 -28.24 -2.38 28.00
C ASP A 221 -29.28 -1.94 29.04
N PRO A 222 -30.59 -2.10 28.79
CA PRO A 222 -31.65 -1.64 29.69
C PRO A 222 -31.68 -2.28 31.09
N VAL A 223 -31.06 -3.46 31.26
CA VAL A 223 -31.08 -4.25 32.49
C VAL A 223 -29.82 -4.03 33.32
N ASN A 224 -28.65 -4.11 32.67
CA ASN A 224 -27.35 -4.04 33.35
C ASN A 224 -26.65 -2.68 33.20
N ALA A 225 -27.27 -1.72 32.51
CA ALA A 225 -26.67 -0.44 32.17
C ALA A 225 -25.28 -0.65 31.55
N THR A 226 -24.23 -0.03 32.09
CA THR A 226 -22.84 -0.17 31.61
C THR A 226 -22.04 -1.26 32.33
N ILE A 227 -22.64 -1.99 33.28
CA ILE A 227 -21.95 -3.00 34.07
C ILE A 227 -22.22 -4.39 33.46
N ASN A 228 -21.23 -4.97 32.77
CA ASN A 228 -21.38 -6.26 32.06
C ASN A 228 -22.58 -6.30 31.09
N PRO A 229 -22.67 -5.33 30.16
CA PRO A 229 -23.81 -5.20 29.27
C PRO A 229 -23.97 -6.42 28.35
N LYS A 230 -25.21 -6.76 28.01
CA LYS A 230 -25.60 -7.86 27.13
C LYS A 230 -26.21 -7.32 25.85
N ALA A 231 -25.99 -8.05 24.75
CA ALA A 231 -26.60 -7.75 23.45
C ALA A 231 -28.08 -8.20 23.43
N ILE A 232 -28.94 -7.44 24.10
CA ILE A 232 -30.40 -7.61 24.15
C ILE A 232 -31.12 -6.46 23.41
N PRO A 233 -32.42 -6.55 23.10
CA PRO A 233 -33.15 -5.43 22.51
C PRO A 233 -32.96 -4.13 23.28
N GLU A 234 -32.86 -3.01 22.56
CA GLU A 234 -32.53 -1.67 23.06
C GLU A 234 -31.12 -1.50 23.65
N SER A 235 -30.25 -2.52 23.59
CA SER A 235 -28.83 -2.36 23.96
C SER A 235 -28.08 -1.50 22.94
N GLU A 236 -27.19 -0.65 23.44
CA GLU A 236 -26.27 0.12 22.62
C GLU A 236 -24.98 -0.69 22.40
N MET A 237 -24.63 -0.86 21.14
CA MET A 237 -23.43 -1.54 20.68
C MET A 237 -22.46 -0.50 20.12
N LEU A 238 -21.19 -0.64 20.50
CA LEU A 238 -20.09 0.17 20.00
C LEU A 238 -19.35 -0.59 18.92
N TYR A 239 -19.35 -0.05 17.70
CA TYR A 239 -18.59 -0.57 16.58
C TYR A 239 -17.33 0.27 16.41
N THR A 240 -16.19 -0.41 16.40
CA THR A 240 -14.88 0.19 16.15
C THR A 240 -14.35 -0.35 14.83
N MET A 241 -14.06 0.54 13.89
CA MET A 241 -13.36 0.18 12.65
C MET A 241 -11.99 0.85 12.68
N THR A 242 -10.92 0.08 12.49
CA THR A 242 -9.56 0.61 12.39
C THR A 242 -9.01 0.28 11.01
N ALA A 243 -8.71 1.31 10.24
CA ALA A 243 -8.03 1.20 8.96
C ALA A 243 -6.55 1.51 9.15
N THR A 244 -5.68 0.68 8.57
CA THR A 244 -4.23 0.78 8.69
C THR A 244 -3.60 0.75 7.31
N ASN A 245 -2.65 1.66 7.04
CA ASN A 245 -1.79 1.58 5.87
C ASN A 245 -0.43 1.01 6.28
N SER A 246 -0.18 -0.25 5.94
CA SER A 246 1.11 -0.91 6.18
C SER A 246 2.07 -0.84 4.99
N GLY A 247 1.63 -0.24 3.88
CA GLY A 247 2.48 0.02 2.72
C GLY A 247 3.21 1.34 2.88
N TYR A 248 4.40 1.46 2.32
CA TYR A 248 5.14 2.73 2.33
C TYR A 248 4.59 3.76 1.33
N GLY A 249 3.74 3.32 0.40
CA GLY A 249 2.99 4.24 -0.46
C GLY A 249 1.83 4.90 0.27
N VAL A 250 1.41 6.05 -0.25
CA VAL A 250 0.26 6.80 0.27
C VAL A 250 -1.00 6.46 -0.51
N ALA A 251 -2.17 6.61 0.11
CA ALA A 251 -3.42 6.68 -0.64
C ALA A 251 -3.64 8.11 -1.15
N ASP A 252 -4.04 8.25 -2.41
CA ASP A 252 -4.19 9.54 -3.08
C ASP A 252 -5.15 10.48 -2.33
N ASN A 253 -4.92 11.78 -2.51
CA ASN A 253 -5.65 12.82 -1.82
C ASN A 253 -7.17 12.70 -2.04
N ASN A 254 -7.94 12.65 -0.95
CA ASN A 254 -9.41 12.55 -0.95
C ASN A 254 -9.97 11.30 -1.63
N THR A 255 -9.19 10.19 -1.69
CA THR A 255 -9.65 8.91 -2.27
C THR A 255 -9.95 7.83 -1.24
N THR A 256 -9.62 8.06 0.04
CA THR A 256 -9.87 7.10 1.12
C THR A 256 -11.34 7.12 1.52
N VAL A 257 -12.08 6.07 1.18
CA VAL A 257 -13.51 5.93 1.49
C VAL A 257 -13.77 4.61 2.22
N ILE A 258 -14.47 4.68 3.35
CA ILE A 258 -15.00 3.50 4.05
C ILE A 258 -16.50 3.44 3.83
N THR A 259 -17.00 2.27 3.43
CA THR A 259 -18.43 1.98 3.39
C THR A 259 -18.72 0.81 4.31
N ASP A 260 -19.77 0.93 5.12
CA ASP A 260 -20.19 -0.12 6.03
C ASP A 260 -21.70 -0.34 5.93
N GLN A 261 -22.09 -1.60 5.86
CA GLN A 261 -23.49 -2.01 5.91
C GLN A 261 -23.95 -2.05 7.36
N ILE A 262 -25.09 -1.42 7.64
CA ILE A 262 -25.77 -1.50 8.93
C ILE A 262 -26.64 -2.77 8.94
N PRO A 263 -26.47 -3.67 9.92
CA PRO A 263 -27.30 -4.87 10.01
C PRO A 263 -28.79 -4.52 10.21
N ALA A 264 -29.69 -5.34 9.65
CA ALA A 264 -31.12 -5.03 9.61
C ALA A 264 -31.78 -4.90 11.01
N ASN A 265 -31.23 -5.57 12.02
CA ASN A 265 -31.68 -5.54 13.41
C ASN A 265 -31.06 -4.40 14.24
N MET A 266 -30.34 -3.47 13.59
CA MET A 266 -29.66 -2.35 14.24
C MET A 266 -30.21 -1.01 13.74
N SER A 267 -30.22 -0.01 14.62
CA SER A 267 -30.49 1.39 14.29
C SER A 267 -29.22 2.19 14.52
N LEU A 268 -28.83 3.05 13.58
CA LEU A 268 -27.56 3.79 13.66
C LEU A 268 -27.74 5.11 14.43
N CYS A 269 -26.77 5.44 15.29
CA CYS A 269 -26.70 6.78 15.91
C CYS A 269 -26.36 7.83 14.85
N VAL A 270 -27.24 8.81 14.66
CA VAL A 270 -27.10 9.87 13.63
C VAL A 270 -27.24 11.28 14.20
N SER A 271 -27.31 11.41 15.53
CA SER A 271 -27.50 12.67 16.24
C SER A 271 -26.55 12.82 17.42
N THR A 272 -26.26 14.06 17.82
CA THR A 272 -25.40 14.38 18.97
C THR A 272 -25.97 13.91 20.32
N LEU A 273 -27.25 13.50 20.35
CA LEU A 273 -27.92 12.93 21.52
C LEU A 273 -27.33 11.57 21.96
N CYS A 274 -27.02 10.69 21.00
CA CYS A 274 -26.47 9.35 21.28
C CYS A 274 -24.93 9.33 21.26
N SER A 275 -24.30 10.18 20.43
CA SER A 275 -22.84 10.36 20.38
C SER A 275 -22.49 11.70 19.73
N ASN A 276 -21.46 12.38 20.22
CA ASN A 276 -21.02 13.67 19.69
C ASN A 276 -19.53 13.63 19.27
N PRO A 277 -19.21 13.59 17.96
CA PRO A 277 -20.13 13.42 16.83
C PRO A 277 -20.72 11.99 16.75
N PRO A 278 -21.77 11.77 15.93
CA PRO A 278 -22.38 10.44 15.77
C PRO A 278 -21.43 9.38 15.22
N VAL A 279 -20.53 9.80 14.32
CA VAL A 279 -19.39 9.01 13.85
C VAL A 279 -18.12 9.73 14.28
N THR A 280 -17.42 9.14 15.25
CA THR A 280 -16.14 9.67 15.75
C THR A 280 -15.00 9.19 14.87
N PHE A 281 -14.02 10.06 14.64
CA PHE A 281 -12.80 9.77 13.89
C PHE A 281 -11.59 10.10 14.75
N SER A 282 -10.59 9.22 14.73
CA SER A 282 -9.30 9.44 15.37
C SER A 282 -8.18 9.04 14.42
N CYS A 283 -7.30 9.98 14.10
CA CYS A 283 -6.10 9.75 13.31
C CYS A 283 -4.94 9.39 14.22
N SER A 284 -4.12 8.39 13.85
CA SER A 284 -2.88 8.11 14.57
C SER A 284 -1.96 9.32 14.53
N ALA A 285 -1.27 9.58 15.64
CA ALA A 285 -0.29 10.67 15.75
C ALA A 285 1.13 10.23 15.38
N ILE A 286 1.48 8.97 15.65
CA ILE A 286 2.80 8.39 15.39
C ILE A 286 2.64 6.99 14.78
N PRO A 287 3.03 6.80 13.51
CA PRO A 287 3.18 7.86 12.51
C PRO A 287 1.82 8.54 12.25
N VAL A 288 1.86 9.80 11.81
CA VAL A 288 0.64 10.57 11.55
C VAL A 288 -0.11 9.99 10.36
N CYS A 289 -1.43 9.77 10.48
CA CYS A 289 -2.21 9.18 9.39
C CYS A 289 -2.42 10.12 8.19
N GLY A 290 -2.29 11.43 8.37
CA GLY A 290 -2.36 12.43 7.29
C GLY A 290 -3.77 12.85 6.88
N LEU A 291 -4.80 12.23 7.47
CA LEU A 291 -6.19 12.49 7.15
C LEU A 291 -6.82 13.51 8.10
N THR A 292 -7.79 14.25 7.56
CA THR A 292 -8.62 15.20 8.29
C THR A 292 -10.08 14.79 8.18
N TYR A 293 -10.89 15.15 9.18
CA TYR A 293 -12.26 14.70 9.27
C TYR A 293 -13.18 15.78 9.82
N THR A 294 -14.35 15.93 9.20
CA THR A 294 -15.44 16.77 9.68
C THR A 294 -16.74 16.03 9.42
N TYR A 295 -17.46 15.67 10.49
CA TYR A 295 -18.64 14.79 10.41
C TYR A 295 -19.64 15.23 9.33
N GLY A 296 -20.02 16.52 9.31
CA GLY A 296 -21.06 17.03 8.41
C GLY A 296 -20.72 16.99 6.92
N THR A 297 -19.45 16.82 6.54
CA THR A 297 -19.02 16.74 5.13
C THR A 297 -18.44 15.37 4.76
N ALA A 298 -17.88 14.66 5.73
CA ALA A 298 -17.24 13.37 5.52
C ALA A 298 -18.23 12.18 5.57
N VAL A 299 -19.39 12.32 6.22
CA VAL A 299 -20.32 11.21 6.43
C VAL A 299 -21.60 11.37 5.62
N THR A 300 -21.99 10.30 4.93
CA THR A 300 -23.22 10.20 4.14
C THR A 300 -23.89 8.84 4.38
N TYR A 301 -25.20 8.75 4.18
CA TYR A 301 -25.99 7.57 4.55
C TYR A 301 -26.81 7.04 3.39
N SER A 302 -27.13 5.75 3.45
CA SER A 302 -28.07 5.07 2.55
C SER A 302 -29.21 4.45 3.36
N SER A 303 -30.39 4.40 2.75
CA SER A 303 -31.54 3.60 3.19
C SER A 303 -31.86 2.46 2.22
N THR A 304 -31.00 2.24 1.22
CA THR A 304 -31.15 1.17 0.22
C THR A 304 -30.83 -0.18 0.84
N ALA A 305 -31.63 -1.22 0.54
CA ALA A 305 -31.37 -2.58 1.04
C ALA A 305 -29.92 -3.02 0.76
N GLY A 306 -29.26 -3.60 1.76
CA GLY A 306 -27.85 -3.98 1.68
C GLY A 306 -26.84 -2.86 1.95
N GLY A 307 -27.29 -1.63 2.26
CA GLY A 307 -26.40 -0.53 2.63
C GLY A 307 -25.56 0.02 1.48
N VAL A 308 -26.04 -0.16 0.25
CA VAL A 308 -25.34 0.24 -0.97
C VAL A 308 -25.71 1.66 -1.41
N ALA A 309 -25.03 2.19 -2.42
CA ALA A 309 -25.36 3.47 -3.03
C ALA A 309 -26.82 3.51 -3.54
N PRO A 310 -27.47 4.69 -3.61
CA PRO A 310 -26.91 6.02 -3.34
C PRO A 310 -26.79 6.36 -1.84
N PHE A 311 -25.70 7.04 -1.47
CA PHE A 311 -25.49 7.58 -0.12
C PHE A 311 -26.01 9.00 -0.01
N THR A 312 -27.31 9.19 -0.26
CA THR A 312 -27.98 10.50 -0.27
C THR A 312 -29.12 10.58 0.73
N TYR A 313 -29.30 9.55 1.57
CA TYR A 313 -30.35 9.52 2.58
C TYR A 313 -30.06 10.55 3.68
N LEU A 314 -31.06 11.36 4.00
CA LEU A 314 -31.02 12.30 5.11
C LEU A 314 -31.62 11.62 6.34
N PRO A 315 -30.83 11.33 7.39
CA PRO A 315 -31.34 10.62 8.55
C PRO A 315 -32.42 11.39 9.32
N ILE A 316 -33.37 10.65 9.86
CA ILE A 316 -34.48 11.13 10.69
C ILE A 316 -34.31 10.46 12.06
N PRO A 317 -33.57 11.07 13.01
CA PRO A 317 -33.36 10.47 14.32
C PRO A 317 -34.67 10.38 15.12
N ASP A 318 -34.80 9.30 15.88
CA ASP A 318 -35.77 9.16 16.95
C ASP A 318 -35.43 10.06 18.16
N VAL A 319 -36.21 9.95 19.23
CA VAL A 319 -36.02 10.71 20.47
C VAL A 319 -34.68 10.44 21.17
N ALA A 320 -34.05 9.30 20.90
CA ALA A 320 -32.76 8.91 21.44
C ALA A 320 -31.59 9.21 20.47
N GLY A 321 -31.87 9.72 19.26
CA GLY A 321 -30.88 10.08 18.26
C GLY A 321 -30.54 8.97 17.24
N TYR A 322 -31.31 7.87 17.22
CA TYR A 322 -31.08 6.72 16.35
C TYR A 322 -32.02 6.73 15.13
N ASP A 323 -31.56 6.23 13.98
CA ASP A 323 -32.40 6.03 12.79
C ASP A 323 -32.33 4.57 12.33
N ALA A 324 -33.49 3.91 12.32
CA ALA A 324 -33.68 2.52 11.95
C ALA A 324 -33.70 2.27 10.43
N ASN A 325 -33.88 3.33 9.64
CA ASN A 325 -33.95 3.28 8.18
C ASN A 325 -32.58 3.43 7.52
N VAL A 326 -31.54 3.81 8.28
CA VAL A 326 -30.17 3.80 7.78
C VAL A 326 -29.70 2.35 7.62
N THR A 327 -29.44 1.97 6.39
CA THR A 327 -28.95 0.63 6.02
C THR A 327 -27.48 0.63 5.67
N GLY A 328 -26.87 1.78 5.40
CA GLY A 328 -25.46 1.92 5.07
C GLY A 328 -24.91 3.28 5.43
N VAL A 329 -23.61 3.31 5.73
CA VAL A 329 -22.86 4.55 6.00
C VAL A 329 -21.63 4.59 5.10
N ARG A 330 -21.34 5.77 4.56
CA ARG A 330 -20.14 6.08 3.79
C ARG A 330 -19.39 7.21 4.46
N ILE A 331 -18.09 7.00 4.66
CA ILE A 331 -17.20 7.88 5.41
C ILE A 331 -15.99 8.21 4.52
N ASN A 332 -15.79 9.49 4.23
CA ASN A 332 -14.77 10.00 3.32
C ASN A 332 -13.95 11.09 4.02
N PRO A 333 -12.93 10.73 4.83
CA PRO A 333 -11.97 11.70 5.35
C PRO A 333 -11.21 12.39 4.21
N ASN A 334 -10.84 13.65 4.40
CA ASN A 334 -10.07 14.42 3.44
C ASN A 334 -8.56 14.26 3.67
N GLY A 335 -7.76 14.53 2.65
CA GLY A 335 -6.30 14.47 2.71
C GLY A 335 -5.74 13.18 2.13
N VAL A 336 -4.45 12.96 2.40
CA VAL A 336 -3.66 11.81 1.94
C VAL A 336 -3.56 10.82 3.10
N PHE A 337 -3.85 9.54 2.88
CA PHE A 337 -3.58 8.53 3.90
C PHE A 337 -2.11 8.12 3.80
N ASN A 338 -1.31 8.58 4.76
CA ASN A 338 0.13 8.40 4.75
C ASN A 338 0.53 6.92 4.73
N GLY A 339 1.74 6.66 4.24
CA GLY A 339 2.37 5.34 4.24
C GLY A 339 3.09 5.02 5.55
N ALA A 340 3.43 3.75 5.71
CA ALA A 340 4.29 3.25 6.78
C ALA A 340 5.66 3.96 6.80
N SER A 341 6.22 4.11 7.99
CA SER A 341 7.55 4.67 8.20
C SER A 341 8.28 3.89 9.30
N ALA A 342 9.50 4.32 9.67
CA ALA A 342 10.26 3.69 10.75
C ALA A 342 9.50 3.66 12.09
N GLY A 343 8.53 4.56 12.30
CA GLY A 343 7.67 4.61 13.49
C GLY A 343 6.50 3.62 13.48
N GLY A 344 6.34 2.79 12.44
CA GLY A 344 5.26 1.82 12.28
C GLY A 344 4.27 2.21 11.19
N ASN A 345 3.02 1.76 11.34
CA ASN A 345 1.98 1.91 10.33
C ASN A 345 0.98 3.01 10.75
N PRO A 346 0.71 4.01 9.92
CA PRO A 346 -0.36 4.96 10.20
C PRO A 346 -1.72 4.28 10.15
N SER A 347 -2.62 4.75 11.00
CA SER A 347 -3.98 4.23 11.08
C SER A 347 -4.98 5.32 11.43
N PHE A 348 -6.25 5.08 11.13
CA PHE A 348 -7.33 5.85 11.70
C PHE A 348 -8.43 4.91 12.21
N SER A 349 -9.11 5.35 13.26
CA SER A 349 -10.22 4.62 13.86
C SER A 349 -11.51 5.41 13.73
N LEU A 350 -12.58 4.68 13.43
CA LEU A 350 -13.95 5.15 13.40
C LEU A 350 -14.71 4.48 14.54
N LEU A 351 -15.54 5.26 15.23
CA LEU A 351 -16.42 4.78 16.28
C LEU A 351 -17.86 5.09 15.88
N LEU A 352 -18.70 4.06 15.83
CA LEU A 352 -20.12 4.17 15.55
C LEU A 352 -20.91 3.53 16.68
N LYS A 353 -21.94 4.20 17.17
CA LYS A 353 -22.92 3.59 18.06
C LYS A 353 -24.12 3.11 17.26
N MET A 354 -24.59 1.91 17.57
CA MET A 354 -25.81 1.36 17.01
C MET A 354 -26.64 0.76 18.13
N LYS A 355 -27.97 0.82 18.02
CA LYS A 355 -28.90 0.25 18.99
C LYS A 355 -29.57 -1.00 18.42
N ILE A 356 -29.70 -2.06 19.20
CA ILE A 356 -30.48 -3.25 18.81
C ILE A 356 -31.97 -2.89 18.82
N LYS A 357 -32.67 -3.20 17.72
CA LYS A 357 -34.13 -3.01 17.59
C LYS A 357 -34.95 -3.95 18.47
#